data_AF-A0A0S2EPA4-F1
#
_entry.id   AF-A0A0S2EPA4-F1
#
_cell.length_a   1.000
_cell.length_b   1.000
_cell.length_c   1.000
_cell.angle_alpha   90.00
_cell.angle_beta   90.00
_cell.angle_gamma   90.00
#
_symmetry.space_group_name_H-M   'P 1'
#
loop_
_entity.id
_entity.type
_entity.pdbx_description
1 polymer ?
#
loop_
_entity_poly.entity_id
_entity_poly.type
_entity_poly.pdbx_seq_one_letter_code
_entity_poly.pdbx_strand_id
1 'polypeptide(L)'
;MPTDLPPLTDIASAFVFAGALFVLRFQLALHRLRRESGMRTGFDLADFARVRRPGTFGEAHEPERRHAARQLYVGFAFLVIGLCLFAWHLAQPLWSPAMPGAGLA
;
A
#
# COMPACT_ATOMS: atom_id res chain seq x y z
N MET A 1 18.18 26.20 13.03
CA MET A 1 17.42 25.08 13.60
C MET A 1 17.75 23.86 12.76
N PRO A 2 18.44 22.84 13.28
CA PRO A 2 18.56 21.59 12.53
C PRO A 2 17.14 21.10 12.24
N THR A 3 16.86 20.78 10.98
CA THR A 3 15.60 20.17 10.61
C THR A 3 15.56 18.79 11.26
N ASP A 4 14.77 18.64 12.33
CA ASP A 4 14.43 17.37 12.99
C ASP A 4 13.55 16.49 12.06
N LEU A 5 13.95 16.36 10.80
CA LEU A 5 13.30 15.47 9.85
C LEU A 5 13.85 14.06 10.06
N PRO A 6 12.97 13.06 10.26
CA PRO A 6 13.41 11.69 10.43
C PRO A 6 14.12 11.18 9.16
N PRO A 7 14.98 10.15 9.29
CA PRO A 7 15.63 9.50 8.15
C PRO A 7 14.62 9.13 7.07
N LEU A 8 15.01 9.26 5.79
CA LEU A 8 14.14 8.93 4.66
C LEU A 8 13.67 7.46 4.71
N THR A 9 14.50 6.56 5.25
CA THR A 9 14.18 5.15 5.51
C THR A 9 13.03 4.97 6.48
N ASP A 10 12.96 5.79 7.53
CA ASP A 10 11.94 5.73 8.57
C ASP A 10 10.60 6.21 8.01
N ILE A 11 10.64 7.27 7.19
CA ILE A 11 9.47 7.75 6.45
C ILE A 11 9.00 6.68 5.46
N ALA A 12 9.91 6.15 4.62
CA ALA A 12 9.56 5.15 3.62
C ALA A 12 8.97 3.88 4.25
N SER A 13 9.57 3.38 5.33
CA SER A 13 9.05 2.24 6.08
C SER A 13 7.69 2.52 6.71
N ALA A 14 7.47 3.70 7.30
CA ALA A 14 6.16 4.09 7.82
C ALA A 14 5.08 4.08 6.73
N PHE A 15 5.37 4.59 5.53
CA PHE A 15 4.44 4.55 4.40
C PHE A 15 4.15 3.12 3.94
N VAL A 16 5.17 2.26 3.86
CA VAL A 16 4.99 0.84 3.50
C VAL A 16 4.15 0.10 4.55
N PHE A 17 4.45 0.28 5.85
CA PHE A 17 3.68 -0.33 6.94
C PHE A 17 2.23 0.16 6.97
N ALA A 18 2.01 1.47 6.86
CA ALA A 18 0.68 2.04 6.77
C ALA A 18 -0.09 1.47 5.58
N GLY A 19 0.53 1.42 4.40
CA GLY A 19 -0.06 0.83 3.20
C GLY A 19 -0.40 -0.65 3.37
N ALA A 20 0.49 -1.44 3.97
CA ALA A 20 0.25 -2.85 4.29
C ALA A 20 -0.93 -3.04 5.27
N LEU A 21 -1.03 -2.20 6.30
CA LEU A 21 -2.16 -2.23 7.24
C LEU A 21 -3.48 -1.89 6.55
N PHE A 22 -3.50 -0.92 5.63
CA PHE A 22 -4.70 -0.62 4.84
C PHE A 22 -5.08 -1.78 3.90
N VAL A 23 -4.10 -2.47 3.31
CA VAL A 23 -4.36 -3.68 2.50
C VAL A 23 -4.93 -4.80 3.38
N LEU A 24 -4.38 -5.03 4.57
CA LEU A 24 -4.92 -6.01 5.51
C LEU A 24 -6.35 -5.66 5.92
N ARG A 25 -6.61 -4.39 6.23
CA ARG A 25 -7.95 -3.89 6.58
C ARG A 25 -8.93 -4.11 5.42
N PHE A 26 -8.49 -3.87 4.19
CA PHE A 26 -9.25 -4.18 2.99
C PHE A 26 -9.56 -5.68 2.89
N GLN A 27 -8.58 -6.56 3.13
CA GLN A 27 -8.80 -8.00 3.09
C GLN A 27 -9.82 -8.45 4.13
N LEU A 28 -9.77 -7.91 5.35
CA LEU A 28 -10.74 -8.20 6.40
C LEU A 28 -12.15 -7.72 6.04
N ALA A 29 -12.26 -6.49 5.53
CA ALA A 29 -13.53 -5.93 5.06
C ALA A 29 -14.12 -6.77 3.93
N LEU A 30 -13.30 -7.19 2.97
CA LEU A 30 -13.70 -8.03 1.87
C LEU A 30 -14.08 -9.45 2.31
N HIS A 31 -13.37 -10.02 3.28
CA HIS A 31 -13.71 -11.32 3.86
C HIS A 31 -15.08 -11.27 4.55
N ARG A 32 -15.34 -10.22 5.34
CA ARG A 32 -16.63 -9.97 5.98
C ARG A 32 -17.75 -9.83 4.94
N LEU A 33 -17.54 -8.99 3.93
CA LEU A 33 -18.50 -8.75 2.86
C LEU A 33 -18.92 -10.06 2.17
N ARG A 34 -17.96 -10.93 1.83
CA ARG A 34 -18.25 -12.21 1.18
C ARG A 34 -19.04 -13.16 2.07
N ARG A 35 -18.69 -13.21 3.35
CA ARG A 35 -19.38 -14.06 4.32
C ARG A 35 -20.84 -13.63 4.46
N GLU A 36 -21.13 -12.34 4.44
CA GLU A 36 -22.47 -11.78 4.52
C GLU A 36 -23.24 -11.90 3.18
N SER A 37 -22.54 -11.79 2.05
CA SER A 37 -23.13 -11.88 0.70
C SER A 37 -23.37 -13.32 0.19
N GLY A 38 -22.93 -14.34 0.93
CA GLY A 38 -22.98 -15.74 0.48
C GLY A 38 -22.06 -16.07 -0.70
N MET A 39 -21.09 -15.21 -1.02
CA MET A 39 -20.12 -15.43 -2.09
C MET A 39 -19.05 -16.43 -1.66
N ARG A 40 -18.56 -17.22 -2.63
CA ARG A 40 -17.52 -18.23 -2.43
C ARG A 40 -16.25 -17.61 -1.83
N THR A 41 -15.73 -18.21 -0.77
CA THR A 41 -14.50 -17.81 -0.08
C THR A 41 -13.27 -18.30 -0.84
N GLY A 42 -12.32 -17.40 -1.13
CA GLY A 42 -11.05 -17.69 -1.82
C GLY A 42 -10.40 -16.43 -2.36
N PHE A 43 -9.08 -16.27 -2.21
CA PHE A 43 -8.39 -15.05 -2.68
C PHE A 43 -8.17 -15.11 -4.19
N ASP A 44 -8.95 -14.36 -4.96
CA ASP A 44 -8.77 -14.21 -6.41
C ASP A 44 -8.43 -12.75 -6.73
N LEU A 45 -7.48 -12.55 -7.65
CA LEU A 45 -7.20 -11.24 -8.23
C LEU A 45 -8.45 -10.62 -8.86
N ALA A 46 -9.38 -11.45 -9.35
CA ALA A 46 -10.68 -11.00 -9.83
C ALA A 46 -11.51 -10.29 -8.76
N ASP A 47 -11.28 -10.56 -7.47
CA ASP A 47 -12.01 -9.92 -6.37
C ASP A 47 -11.69 -8.43 -6.25
N PHE A 48 -10.47 -8.02 -6.62
CA PHE A 48 -10.09 -6.60 -6.69
C PHE A 48 -10.92 -5.87 -7.76
N ALA A 49 -11.18 -6.52 -8.90
CA ALA A 49 -12.04 -5.98 -9.93
C ALA A 49 -13.52 -5.94 -9.50
N ARG A 50 -13.98 -6.94 -8.72
CA ARG A 50 -15.35 -7.01 -8.19
C ARG A 50 -15.66 -5.90 -7.19
N VAL A 51 -14.74 -5.57 -6.27
CA VAL A 51 -14.94 -4.47 -5.31
C VAL A 51 -15.04 -3.10 -5.99
N ARG A 52 -14.41 -2.96 -7.15
CA ARG A 52 -14.50 -1.75 -7.98
C ARG A 52 -15.78 -1.67 -8.81
N ARG A 53 -16.50 -2.79 -9.00
CA ARG A 53 -17.72 -2.83 -9.80
C ARG A 53 -18.95 -2.62 -8.90
N PRO A 54 -19.84 -1.67 -9.26
CA PRO A 54 -21.10 -1.50 -8.56
C PRO A 54 -22.07 -2.66 -8.75
N GLY A 55 -22.88 -2.93 -7.73
CA GLY A 55 -23.89 -3.98 -7.72
C GLY A 55 -23.36 -5.40 -7.45
N THR A 56 -22.04 -5.60 -7.35
CA THR A 56 -21.47 -6.96 -7.27
C THR A 56 -21.81 -7.73 -5.99
N PHE A 57 -22.17 -7.05 -4.91
CA PHE A 57 -22.50 -7.63 -3.60
C PHE A 57 -23.98 -7.37 -3.20
N GLY A 58 -24.81 -6.89 -4.13
CA GLY A 58 -26.17 -6.43 -3.86
C GLY A 58 -26.24 -5.02 -3.24
N GLU A 59 -27.38 -4.36 -3.36
CA GLU A 59 -27.56 -2.97 -2.92
C GLU A 59 -27.37 -2.78 -1.41
N ALA A 60 -27.73 -3.79 -0.61
CA ALA A 60 -27.57 -3.76 0.85
C ALA A 60 -26.10 -3.63 1.30
N HIS A 61 -25.15 -4.14 0.52
CA HIS A 61 -23.72 -4.20 0.86
C HIS A 61 -22.87 -3.15 0.14
N GLU A 62 -23.49 -2.30 -0.69
CA GLU A 62 -22.87 -1.23 -1.45
C GLU A 62 -22.09 -0.19 -0.59
N PRO A 63 -22.56 0.26 0.60
CA PRO A 63 -21.78 1.17 1.44
C PRO A 63 -20.48 0.53 1.97
N GLU A 64 -20.54 -0.75 2.35
CA GLU A 64 -19.36 -1.49 2.81
C GLU A 64 -18.38 -1.72 1.67
N ARG A 65 -18.88 -2.03 0.46
CA ARG A 65 -18.06 -2.11 -0.76
C ARG A 65 -17.32 -0.80 -1.04
N ARG A 66 -18.00 0.36 -0.92
CA ARG A 66 -17.37 1.69 -1.09
C ARG A 66 -16.29 1.95 -0.04
N HIS A 67 -16.51 1.50 1.20
CA HIS A 67 -15.50 1.61 2.25
C HIS A 67 -14.28 0.74 1.96
N ALA A 68 -14.48 -0.52 1.57
CA ALA A 68 -13.42 -1.43 1.17
C ALA A 68 -12.62 -0.88 -0.04
N ALA A 69 -13.33 -0.38 -1.07
CA ALA A 69 -12.69 0.24 -2.24
C ALA A 69 -11.80 1.43 -1.84
N ARG A 70 -12.25 2.29 -0.93
CA ARG A 70 -11.44 3.42 -0.42
C ARG A 70 -10.20 2.95 0.32
N GLN A 71 -10.32 1.94 1.18
CA GLN A 71 -9.16 1.37 1.89
C GLN A 71 -8.14 0.79 0.91
N LEU A 72 -8.60 0.14 -0.16
CA LEU A 72 -7.73 -0.38 -1.21
C LEU A 72 -6.96 0.75 -1.89
N TYR A 73 -7.63 1.82 -2.32
CA TYR A 73 -6.98 2.96 -2.98
C TYR A 73 -5.98 3.66 -2.05
N VAL A 74 -6.36 3.91 -0.79
CA VAL A 74 -5.49 4.56 0.19
C VAL A 74 -4.28 3.67 0.50
N GLY A 75 -4.49 2.38 0.75
CA GLY A 75 -3.40 1.45 1.02
C GLY A 75 -2.43 1.32 -0.16
N PHE A 76 -2.96 1.27 -1.38
CA PHE A 76 -2.14 1.21 -2.59
C PHE A 76 -1.35 2.52 -2.80
N ALA A 77 -1.96 3.68 -2.53
CA ALA A 77 -1.26 4.97 -2.60
C ALA A 77 -0.09 5.03 -1.60
N PHE A 78 -0.32 4.63 -0.34
CA PHE A 78 0.73 4.56 0.67
C PHE A 78 1.86 3.59 0.29
N LEU A 79 1.51 2.40 -0.22
CA LEU A 79 2.48 1.42 -0.71
C LEU A 79 3.33 1.97 -1.85
N VAL A 80 2.69 2.54 -2.88
CA VAL A 80 3.39 3.10 -4.05
C VAL A 80 4.33 4.22 -3.62
N ILE A 81 3.87 5.14 -2.77
CA ILE A 81 4.73 6.23 -2.27
C ILE A 81 5.92 5.67 -1.49
N GLY A 82 5.69 4.74 -0.55
CA GLY A 82 6.76 4.11 0.21
C GLY A 82 7.77 3.38 -0.67
N LEU A 83 7.30 2.62 -1.66
CA LEU A 83 8.13 1.95 -2.66
C LEU A 83 8.94 2.94 -3.52
N CYS A 84 8.33 4.03 -3.96
CA CYS A 84 9.03 5.08 -4.69
C CYS A 84 10.13 5.74 -3.84
N LEU A 85 9.87 5.99 -2.56
CA LEU A 85 10.87 6.53 -1.62
C LEU A 85 12.03 5.55 -1.40
N PHE A 86 11.73 4.25 -1.25
CA PHE A 86 12.76 3.21 -1.18
C PHE A 86 13.58 3.11 -2.46
N ALA A 87 12.92 3.09 -3.62
CA ALA A 87 13.58 3.03 -4.92
C ALA A 87 14.48 4.25 -5.13
N TRP A 88 14.00 5.44 -4.76
CA TRP A 88 14.79 6.67 -4.77
C TRP A 88 16.01 6.58 -3.85
N HIS A 89 15.82 6.11 -2.61
CA HIS A 89 16.92 5.92 -1.67
C HIS A 89 17.98 4.94 -2.22
N LEU A 90 17.55 3.82 -2.81
CA LEU A 90 18.45 2.84 -3.41
C LEU A 90 19.15 3.36 -4.67
N ALA A 91 18.53 4.31 -5.38
CA ALA A 91 19.12 4.94 -6.56
C ALA A 91 20.16 6.02 -6.22
N GLN A 92 20.14 6.59 -5.01
CA GLN A 92 21.12 7.61 -4.60
C GLN A 92 22.59 7.21 -4.81
N PRO A 93 23.05 6.01 -4.40
CA PRO A 93 24.44 5.61 -4.65
C PRO A 93 24.79 5.45 -6.13
N LEU A 94 23.81 5.28 -7.04
CA LEU A 94 24.05 5.19 -8.49
C LEU A 94 24.40 6.55 -9.11
N TRP A 95 24.01 7.64 -8.46
CA TRP A 95 24.32 9.00 -8.90
C TRP A 95 25.54 9.59 -8.22
N SER A 96 26.06 8.90 -7.20
CA SER A 96 27.35 9.26 -6.64
C SER A 96 28.41 8.79 -7.63
N PRO A 97 29.20 9.68 -8.27
CA PRO A 97 30.40 9.23 -8.96
C PRO A 97 31.22 8.50 -7.90
N ALA A 98 31.49 7.21 -8.12
CA ALA A 98 32.34 6.43 -7.24
C ALA A 98 33.66 7.20 -7.10
N MET A 99 33.85 7.91 -5.99
CA MET A 99 35.11 8.57 -5.67
C MET A 99 36.11 7.45 -5.36
N PRO A 100 37.05 7.13 -6.26
CA PRO A 100 38.09 6.18 -5.95
C PRO A 100 39.12 6.99 -5.14
N GLY A 101 39.07 6.93 -3.81
CA GLY A 101 40.00 7.74 -3.03
C GLY A 101 39.69 7.84 -1.53
N ALA A 102 39.71 6.72 -0.82
CA ALA A 102 40.07 6.72 0.59
C ALA A 102 40.94 5.49 0.91
N GLY A 103 41.89 5.23 0.00
CA GLY A 103 43.09 4.47 0.32
C GLY A 103 44.26 5.44 0.22
N LEU A 104 45.11 5.44 1.25
CA LEU A 104 46.38 6.16 1.41
C LEU A 104 46.29 7.59 2.00
N ALA A 105 46.34 7.66 3.34
CA ALA A 105 47.36 8.42 4.08
C ALA A 105 47.36 7.97 5.54
#